data_AF-A0A7S2HKV2-F1
#
_entry.id   AF-A0A7S2HKV2-F1
#
_cell.length_a   1.000
_cell.length_b   1.000
_cell.length_c   1.000
_cell.angle_alpha   90.00
_cell.angle_beta   90.00
_cell.angle_gamma   90.00
#
_symmetry.space_group_name_H-M   'P 1'
#
loop_
_entity.id
_entity.type
_entity.pdbx_description
1 polymer ?
#
loop_
_entity_poly.entity_id
_entity_poly.type
_entity_poly.pdbx_seq_one_letter_code
_entity_poly.pdbx_strand_id
1 'polypeptide(L)'
;DGTAASEPSPPPAKKARKEEPPPPEDTRTPEQKEADEFKAKGNELYKKKQFAEALEMYGKAVEKEPNDLMYQNNRCAVWIEMGEEHYDKVLETCRDLVSRRYEINSANPGGASFEKVA
;
A
#
# COMPACT_ATOMS: atom_id res chain seq x y z
N ASP A 1 -13.83 38.02 58.47
CA ASP A 1 -12.48 38.12 57.91
C ASP A 1 -12.09 36.78 57.28
N GLY A 2 -11.73 36.77 56.00
CA GLY A 2 -10.93 35.69 55.41
C GLY A 2 -11.64 34.54 54.70
N THR A 3 -12.32 34.81 53.58
CA THR A 3 -12.51 33.84 52.49
C THR A 3 -11.25 33.78 51.62
N ALA A 4 -10.72 32.60 51.32
CA ALA A 4 -9.90 32.29 50.12
C ALA A 4 -9.68 30.76 50.07
N ALA A 5 -10.59 29.97 49.48
CA ALA A 5 -10.66 29.68 48.05
C ALA A 5 -9.34 29.10 47.50
N SER A 6 -9.28 27.76 47.49
CA SER A 6 -8.28 26.98 46.74
C SER A 6 -8.53 27.22 45.24
N GLU A 7 -7.51 27.72 44.53
CA GLU A 7 -7.55 27.88 43.08
C GLU A 7 -7.64 26.51 42.37
N PRO A 8 -8.44 26.38 41.29
CA PRO A 8 -8.38 25.24 40.40
C PRO A 8 -7.23 25.39 39.39
N SER A 9 -6.50 24.29 39.16
CA SER A 9 -5.45 24.15 38.14
C SER A 9 -5.95 24.52 36.74
N PRO A 10 -5.09 25.09 35.87
CA PRO A 10 -5.49 25.46 34.51
C PRO A 10 -5.87 24.20 33.69
N PRO A 11 -6.86 24.30 32.79
CA PRO A 11 -7.22 23.21 31.90
C PRO A 11 -6.04 22.89 30.95
N PRO A 12 -5.91 21.64 30.46
CA PRO A 12 -4.84 21.29 29.54
C PRO A 12 -4.97 22.15 28.29
N ALA A 13 -3.93 22.93 28.00
CA ALA A 13 -3.81 23.70 26.79
C ALA A 13 -4.08 22.77 25.60
N LYS A 14 -5.19 23.03 24.89
CA LYS A 14 -5.44 22.42 23.59
C LYS A 14 -4.21 22.72 22.74
N LYS A 15 -3.39 21.69 22.50
CA LYS A 15 -2.31 21.75 21.52
C LYS A 15 -2.94 22.33 20.26
N ALA A 16 -2.45 23.49 19.84
CA ALA A 16 -2.84 24.10 18.59
C ALA A 16 -2.72 23.00 17.51
N ARG A 17 -3.87 22.56 17.00
CA ARG A 17 -3.93 21.68 15.84
C ARG A 17 -3.33 22.49 14.71
N LYS A 18 -2.06 22.24 14.39
CA LYS A 18 -1.53 22.60 13.08
C LYS A 18 -2.53 22.00 12.10
N GLU A 19 -3.20 22.83 11.31
CA GLU A 19 -3.93 22.34 10.15
C GLU A 19 -2.88 21.61 9.31
N GLU A 20 -2.97 20.28 9.30
CA GLU A 20 -2.28 19.50 8.29
C GLU A 20 -2.78 20.01 6.94
N PRO A 21 -1.88 20.23 5.98
CA PRO A 21 -2.31 20.55 4.63
C PRO A 21 -3.38 19.52 4.20
N PRO A 22 -4.38 19.93 3.40
CA PRO A 22 -5.39 19.00 2.94
C PRO A 22 -4.67 17.76 2.38
N PRO A 23 -5.13 16.55 2.74
CA PRO A 23 -4.51 15.34 2.23
C PRO A 23 -4.38 15.47 0.72
N PRO A 24 -3.22 15.11 0.15
CA PRO A 24 -2.98 15.30 -1.28
C PRO A 24 -4.15 14.71 -2.06
N GLU A 25 -4.68 15.48 -3.01
CA GLU A 25 -5.80 15.03 -3.82
C GLU A 25 -5.44 13.68 -4.46
N ASP A 26 -6.35 12.73 -4.33
CA ASP A 26 -6.18 11.40 -4.87
C ASP A 26 -6.33 11.44 -6.40
N THR A 27 -5.20 11.70 -7.06
CA THR A 27 -5.04 11.82 -8.51
C THR A 27 -5.14 10.48 -9.26
N ARG A 28 -5.41 9.38 -8.55
CA ARG A 28 -5.59 8.05 -9.17
C ARG A 28 -6.80 8.04 -10.12
N THR A 29 -6.65 7.36 -11.25
CA THR A 29 -7.76 7.08 -12.17
C THR A 29 -8.79 6.15 -11.52
N PRO A 30 -10.03 6.08 -12.03
CA PRO A 30 -11.02 5.10 -11.55
C PRO A 30 -10.50 3.66 -11.58
N GLU A 31 -9.75 3.28 -12.61
CA GLU A 31 -9.17 1.94 -12.77
C GLU A 31 -8.10 1.66 -11.70
N GLN A 32 -7.26 2.64 -11.39
CA GLN A 32 -6.27 2.53 -10.31
C GLN A 32 -6.93 2.40 -8.93
N LYS A 33 -8.04 3.12 -8.71
CA LYS A 33 -8.83 2.98 -7.48
C LYS A 33 -9.45 1.59 -7.36
N GLU A 34 -10.02 1.07 -8.46
CA GLU A 34 -10.56 -0.28 -8.52
C GLU A 34 -9.48 -1.35 -8.28
N ALA A 35 -8.29 -1.18 -8.89
CA ALA A 35 -7.14 -2.05 -8.66
C ALA A 35 -6.73 -2.07 -7.17
N ASP A 36 -6.73 -0.91 -6.53
CA ASP A 36 -6.41 -0.78 -5.11
C ASP A 36 -7.46 -1.40 -4.17
N GLU A 37 -8.74 -1.38 -4.56
CA GLU A 37 -9.79 -2.12 -3.85
C GLU A 37 -9.59 -3.63 -3.95
N PHE A 38 -9.23 -4.14 -5.14
CA PHE A 38 -8.87 -5.55 -5.31
C PHE A 38 -7.65 -5.92 -4.48
N LYS A 39 -6.60 -5.09 -4.48
CA LYS A 39 -5.43 -5.28 -3.59
C LYS A 39 -5.85 -5.32 -2.12
N ALA A 40 -6.71 -4.40 -1.67
CA ALA A 40 -7.16 -4.36 -0.28
C ALA A 40 -7.90 -5.66 0.10
N LYS A 41 -8.82 -6.14 -0.74
CA LYS A 41 -9.51 -7.42 -0.57
C LYS A 41 -8.53 -8.59 -0.53
N GLY A 42 -7.54 -8.61 -1.44
CA GLY A 42 -6.47 -9.60 -1.45
C GLY A 42 -5.66 -9.61 -0.15
N ASN A 43 -5.32 -8.44 0.38
CA ASN A 43 -4.59 -8.29 1.64
C ASN A 43 -5.41 -8.82 2.84
N GLU A 44 -6.73 -8.60 2.85
CA GLU A 44 -7.61 -9.14 3.88
C GLU A 44 -7.69 -10.67 3.84
N LEU A 45 -7.82 -11.25 2.65
CA LEU A 45 -7.83 -12.70 2.43
C LEU A 45 -6.48 -13.33 2.80
N TYR A 46 -5.38 -12.67 2.43
CA TYR A 46 -4.03 -13.08 2.81
C TYR A 46 -3.86 -13.17 4.33
N LYS A 47 -4.31 -12.14 5.07
CA LYS A 47 -4.26 -12.14 6.54
C LYS A 47 -5.09 -13.27 7.16
N LYS A 48 -6.14 -13.73 6.47
CA LYS A 48 -6.97 -14.89 6.86
C LYS A 48 -6.40 -16.23 6.39
N LYS A 49 -5.23 -16.23 5.74
CA LYS A 49 -4.62 -17.40 5.08
C LYS A 49 -5.48 -18.03 3.99
N GLN A 50 -6.41 -17.26 3.41
CA GLN A 50 -7.22 -17.66 2.25
C GLN A 50 -6.42 -17.35 0.97
N PHE A 51 -5.40 -18.17 0.73
CA PHE A 51 -4.36 -17.86 -0.26
C PHE A 51 -4.85 -17.94 -1.71
N ALA A 52 -5.72 -18.88 -2.05
CA ALA A 52 -6.26 -19.02 -3.40
C ALA A 52 -7.09 -17.77 -3.79
N GLU A 53 -7.96 -17.33 -2.88
CA GLU A 53 -8.81 -16.16 -3.07
C GLU A 53 -7.99 -14.87 -3.05
N ALA A 54 -6.94 -14.80 -2.22
CA ALA A 54 -6.00 -13.67 -2.23
C ALA A 54 -5.30 -13.53 -3.59
N LEU A 55 -4.83 -14.65 -4.16
CA LEU A 55 -4.21 -14.66 -5.49
C LEU A 55 -5.18 -14.21 -6.59
N GLU A 56 -6.45 -14.59 -6.50
CA GLU A 56 -7.49 -14.15 -7.43
C GLU A 56 -7.68 -12.63 -7.36
N MET A 57 -7.81 -12.07 -6.16
CA MET A 57 -7.98 -10.63 -5.98
C MET A 57 -6.76 -9.84 -6.47
N TYR A 58 -5.54 -10.28 -6.17
CA TYR A 58 -4.36 -9.62 -6.73
C TYR A 58 -4.27 -9.78 -8.25
N GLY A 59 -4.73 -10.91 -8.80
CA GLY A 59 -4.84 -11.09 -10.25
C GLY A 59 -5.75 -10.05 -10.90
N LYS A 60 -6.93 -9.80 -10.31
CA LYS A 60 -7.86 -8.74 -10.75
C LYS A 60 -7.22 -7.35 -10.66
N ALA A 61 -6.43 -7.08 -9.62
CA ALA A 61 -5.70 -5.81 -9.52
C ALA A 61 -4.68 -5.63 -10.66
N VAL A 62 -3.96 -6.69 -11.02
CA VAL A 62 -3.01 -6.68 -12.16
C VAL A 62 -3.71 -6.44 -13.50
N GLU A 63 -4.90 -7.02 -13.70
CA GLU A 63 -5.68 -6.81 -14.93
C GLU A 63 -6.11 -5.34 -15.10
N LYS A 64 -6.38 -4.66 -13.97
CA LYS A 64 -6.82 -3.26 -13.95
C LYS A 64 -5.67 -2.29 -14.12
N GLU A 65 -4.57 -2.52 -13.41
CA GLU A 65 -3.39 -1.66 -13.47
C GLU A 65 -2.13 -2.53 -13.60
N PRO A 66 -1.77 -2.93 -14.84
CA PRO A 66 -0.68 -3.87 -15.07
C PRO A 66 0.70 -3.27 -14.76
N ASN A 67 0.85 -1.95 -14.75
CA ASN A 67 2.14 -1.30 -14.52
C ASN A 67 2.46 -1.12 -13.03
N ASP A 68 1.49 -1.26 -12.13
CA ASP A 68 1.78 -1.34 -10.70
C ASP A 68 2.23 -2.77 -10.34
N LEU A 69 3.55 -2.88 -10.24
CA LEU A 69 4.24 -4.13 -9.92
C LEU A 69 3.98 -4.62 -8.48
N MET A 70 3.41 -3.78 -7.60
CA MET A 70 3.10 -4.14 -6.22
C MET A 70 2.13 -5.31 -6.14
N TYR A 71 1.13 -5.38 -7.03
CA TYR A 71 0.14 -6.45 -7.01
C TYR A 71 0.76 -7.82 -7.32
N GLN A 72 1.70 -7.88 -8.27
CA GLN A 72 2.46 -9.09 -8.56
C GLN A 72 3.42 -9.46 -7.43
N ASN A 73 4.04 -8.46 -6.80
CA ASN A 73 4.87 -8.68 -5.62
C ASN A 73 4.06 -9.29 -4.46
N ASN A 74 2.82 -8.84 -4.24
CA ASN A 74 1.94 -9.44 -3.25
C ASN A 74 1.58 -10.90 -3.58
N ARG A 75 1.41 -11.25 -4.86
CA ARG A 75 1.23 -12.66 -5.29
C ARG A 75 2.45 -13.51 -4.96
N CYS A 76 3.66 -12.97 -5.13
CA CYS A 76 4.89 -13.65 -4.72
C CYS A 76 4.88 -13.95 -3.21
N ALA A 77 4.47 -12.99 -2.38
CA ALA A 77 4.33 -13.21 -0.94
C ALA A 77 3.34 -14.34 -0.63
N VAL A 78 2.21 -14.42 -1.34
CA VAL A 78 1.26 -15.53 -1.16
C VAL A 78 1.89 -16.88 -1.52
N TRP A 79 2.60 -16.96 -2.65
CA TRP A 79 3.27 -18.19 -3.05
C TRP A 79 4.35 -18.63 -2.06
N ILE A 80 5.08 -17.68 -1.47
CA ILE A 80 6.06 -17.98 -0.41
C ILE A 80 5.36 -18.60 0.82
N GLU A 81 4.22 -18.06 1.24
CA GLU A 81 3.44 -18.59 2.36
C GLU A 81 2.81 -19.96 2.08
N MET A 82 2.51 -20.26 0.81
CA MET A 82 1.91 -21.53 0.41
C MET A 82 2.91 -22.69 0.46
N GLY A 83 4.19 -22.47 0.17
CA GLY A 83 5.23 -23.49 0.33
C GLY A 83 6.33 -23.49 -0.73
N GLU A 84 7.31 -24.38 -0.54
CA GLU A 84 8.49 -24.53 -1.39
C GLU A 84 8.14 -24.92 -2.83
N GLU A 85 7.00 -25.61 -3.04
CA GLU A 85 6.52 -26.01 -4.36
C GLU A 85 6.24 -24.84 -5.31
N HIS A 86 6.18 -23.61 -4.79
CA HIS A 86 5.97 -22.41 -5.57
C HIS A 86 7.22 -21.53 -5.74
N TYR A 87 8.38 -21.95 -5.19
CA TYR A 87 9.57 -21.10 -5.20
C TYR A 87 10.13 -20.86 -6.61
N ASP A 88 10.06 -21.84 -7.51
CA ASP A 88 10.44 -21.65 -8.91
C ASP A 88 9.63 -20.53 -9.57
N LYS A 89 8.32 -20.50 -9.29
CA LYS A 89 7.40 -19.46 -9.77
C LYS A 89 7.71 -18.09 -9.18
N VAL A 90 8.05 -18.04 -7.90
CA VAL A 90 8.48 -16.80 -7.22
C VAL A 90 9.75 -16.27 -7.87
N LEU A 91 10.76 -17.11 -8.10
CA LEU A 91 12.03 -16.72 -8.72
C LEU A 91 11.84 -16.19 -10.14
N GLU A 92 11.02 -16.85 -10.95
CA GLU A 92 10.67 -16.38 -12.29
C GLU A 92 9.98 -15.01 -12.23
N THR A 93 8.99 -14.88 -11.36
CA THR A 93 8.24 -13.63 -11.21
C THR A 93 9.12 -12.48 -10.72
N CYS A 94 10.04 -12.72 -9.79
CA CYS A 94 10.98 -11.69 -9.33
C CYS A 94 11.90 -11.21 -10.46
N ARG A 95 12.35 -12.10 -11.35
CA ARG A 95 13.17 -11.71 -12.52
C ARG A 95 12.36 -10.85 -13.51
N ASP A 96 11.11 -11.25 -13.78
CA ASP A 96 10.19 -10.46 -14.60
C ASP A 96 9.98 -9.06 -13.99
N LEU A 97 9.69 -8.99 -12.69
CA LEU A 97 9.46 -7.74 -11.97
C LEU A 97 10.64 -6.78 -12.05
N VAL A 98 11.87 -7.27 -11.90
CA VAL A 98 13.08 -6.44 -12.03
C VAL A 98 13.21 -5.88 -13.45
N SER A 99 12.92 -6.71 -14.46
CA SER A 99 13.02 -6.34 -15.87
C SER A 99 11.96 -5.29 -16.23
N ARG A 100 10.70 -5.54 -15.85
CA ARG A 100 9.60 -4.60 -16.05
C ARG A 100 9.79 -3.29 -15.30
N ARG A 101 10.36 -3.33 -14.10
CA ARG A 101 10.71 -2.12 -13.35
C ARG A 101 11.74 -1.29 -14.11
N TYR A 102 12.77 -1.93 -14.67
CA TYR A 102 13.75 -1.25 -15.49
C TYR A 102 13.11 -0.61 -16.73
N GLU A 103 12.24 -1.35 -17.43
CA GLU A 103 11.51 -0.85 -18.60
C GLU A 103 10.65 0.37 -18.26
N ILE A 104 9.82 0.29 -17.20
CA ILE A 104 8.98 1.39 -16.73
C ILE A 104 9.83 2.64 -16.40
N ASN A 105 10.93 2.45 -15.68
CA ASN A 105 11.82 3.56 -15.32
C ASN A 105 12.52 4.15 -16.57
N SER A 106 12.92 3.32 -17.53
CA SER A 106 13.57 3.77 -18.76
C SER A 106 12.61 4.52 -19.69
N ALA A 107 11.33 4.12 -19.71
CA ALA A 107 10.28 4.79 -20.46
C ALA A 107 9.81 6.08 -19.78
N ASN A 108 9.95 6.18 -18.46
CA ASN A 108 9.58 7.34 -17.66
C ASN A 108 10.77 7.85 -16.82
N PRO A 109 11.81 8.44 -17.44
CA PRO A 109 13.01 8.90 -16.73
C PRO A 109 12.76 10.02 -15.70
N GLY A 110 11.55 10.60 -15.68
CA GLY A 110 11.09 11.58 -14.67
C GLY A 110 9.89 11.13 -13.83
N GLY A 111 9.40 9.90 -14.00
CA GLY A 111 8.33 9.32 -13.18
C GLY A 111 8.89 8.95 -11.80
N ALA A 112 8.13 9.22 -10.75
CA ALA A 112 8.58 9.20 -9.35
C ALA A 112 9.55 8.05 -9.05
N SER A 113 10.84 8.40 -8.94
CA SER A 113 11.81 7.54 -8.29
C SER A 113 11.33 7.31 -6.85
N PHE A 114 11.73 6.18 -6.29
CA PHE A 114 11.48 5.84 -4.88
C PHE A 114 11.96 6.94 -3.89
N GLU A 115 12.74 7.92 -4.35
CA GLU A 115 13.18 9.09 -3.57
C GLU A 115 12.04 10.03 -3.12
N LYS A 116 10.80 9.88 -3.60
CA LYS A 116 9.67 10.70 -3.12
C LYS A 116 8.83 10.06 -2.00
N VAL A 117 9.21 8.89 -1.47
CA VAL A 117 8.47 8.21 -0.39
C VAL A 117 9.39 7.78 0.78
N ALA A 118 10.35 8.62 1.14
CA ALA A 118 11.12 8.48 2.39
C ALA A 118 10.78 9.61 3.36
#